data_AF-A0A7X8X688-F1
#
_entry.id   AF-A0A7X8X688-F1
#
_cell.length_a   1.000
_cell.length_b   1.000
_cell.length_c   1.000
_cell.angle_alpha   90.00
_cell.angle_beta   90.00
_cell.angle_gamma   90.00
#
_symmetry.space_group_name_H-M   'P 1'
#
loop_
_entity.id
_entity.type
_entity.pdbx_description
1 polymer ?
#
loop_
_entity_poly.entity_id
_entity_poly.type
_entity_poly.pdbx_seq_one_letter_code
_entity_poly.pdbx_strand_id
1 'polypeptide(L)'
;MKRCSVLLVAVFIVLSLASCNNDQSPRSSDTICPVVSDIANNITTVTEPAFSTLTMAKVKELAIKGNALSWSDFKPYKSRDIGSGLHIFRYEIDADYYLLIGGIPDSEPIYVRLVSASDQDDYIDIRTEDIDAFLNRAATSDDIFKDAPALTVSTWNSSIEAMMGTTSWSFEKDDGSWSGVDIDCLHPLDSNTKEYMPILQVAPTSNSAENSIDAVLQFSIAPDTITVWCWSDIYWGNTSAENEPVPVRDFTIALKDDGYIYEVFARWDSSDKYEGTASYSFYAVPVD
;
A
#
# COMPACT_ATOMS: atom_id res chain seq x y z
N MET A 1 13.31 40.18 18.61
CA MET A 1 13.74 41.56 18.29
C MET A 1 14.98 41.50 17.44
N LYS A 2 14.97 42.25 16.33
CA LYS A 2 15.98 42.28 15.27
C LYS A 2 17.33 42.85 15.73
N ARG A 3 18.38 42.55 14.94
CA ARG A 3 19.59 43.34 14.56
C ARG A 3 20.87 42.51 14.80
N CYS A 4 21.91 42.55 13.98
CA CYS A 4 22.35 43.54 13.01
C CYS A 4 23.41 42.89 12.08
N SER A 5 23.41 43.20 10.79
CA SER A 5 24.55 42.96 9.90
C SER A 5 24.98 44.28 9.30
N VAL A 6 26.28 44.59 9.37
CA VAL A 6 26.89 45.80 8.81
C VAL A 6 27.99 45.38 7.83
N LEU A 7 27.99 46.07 6.68
CA LEU A 7 28.92 46.11 5.55
C LEU A 7 30.42 46.19 5.95
N LEU A 8 31.36 45.49 5.30
CA LEU A 8 31.95 45.64 3.94
C LEU A 8 32.94 46.81 3.84
N VAL A 9 34.24 46.52 3.63
CA VAL A 9 35.16 47.28 2.74
C VAL A 9 36.26 46.34 2.20
N ALA A 10 36.52 46.45 0.90
CA ALA A 10 37.47 45.70 0.08
C ALA A 10 38.86 46.35 -0.01
N VAL A 11 39.88 45.59 -0.44
CA VAL A 11 41.10 46.11 -1.10
C VAL A 11 41.55 45.12 -2.20
N PHE A 12 41.88 45.65 -3.37
CA PHE A 12 42.32 44.97 -4.61
C PHE A 12 43.80 45.29 -4.92
N ILE A 13 44.32 44.61 -5.98
CA ILE A 13 45.44 44.95 -6.90
C ILE A 13 46.75 44.19 -6.60
N VAL A 14 47.07 43.08 -7.30
CA VAL A 14 47.59 42.84 -8.69
C VAL A 14 49.13 42.90 -8.76
N LEU A 15 49.78 41.87 -9.32
CA LEU A 15 50.62 41.93 -10.54
C LEU A 15 51.24 40.58 -10.91
N SER A 16 51.17 40.28 -12.22
CA SER A 16 51.71 39.10 -12.92
C SER A 16 53.09 39.37 -13.55
N LEU A 17 53.88 38.31 -13.85
CA LEU A 17 54.30 37.88 -15.21
C LEU A 17 55.59 37.00 -15.22
N ALA A 18 55.72 36.29 -16.35
CA ALA A 18 56.90 35.66 -16.99
C ALA A 18 57.14 34.15 -16.68
N SER A 19 56.87 33.24 -17.62
CA SER A 19 57.67 32.81 -18.82
C SER A 19 58.94 32.03 -18.45
N CYS A 20 59.44 30.98 -19.13
CA CYS A 20 59.08 30.19 -20.30
C CYS A 20 59.97 28.91 -20.30
N ASN A 21 59.40 27.79 -20.75
CA ASN A 21 59.90 26.67 -21.58
C ASN A 21 61.38 26.21 -21.69
N ASN A 22 61.46 24.88 -21.91
CA ASN A 22 62.44 24.06 -22.67
C ASN A 22 63.79 23.77 -21.98
N ASP A 23 64.34 22.54 -21.93
CA ASP A 23 64.52 21.54 -22.99
C ASP A 23 64.72 20.09 -22.45
N GLN A 24 64.71 19.14 -23.39
CA GLN A 24 64.65 17.68 -23.30
C GLN A 24 65.86 16.93 -22.67
N SER A 25 65.53 15.86 -21.91
CA SER A 25 66.07 14.45 -21.81
C SER A 25 67.58 14.13 -21.99
N PRO A 26 68.15 13.01 -21.43
CA PRO A 26 67.49 11.72 -21.19
C PRO A 26 67.88 10.86 -19.94
N ARG A 27 66.89 10.03 -19.52
CA ARG A 27 66.93 8.60 -19.09
C ARG A 27 67.92 8.13 -17.99
N SER A 28 67.41 7.73 -16.81
CA SER A 28 67.34 6.32 -16.31
C SER A 28 67.22 6.20 -14.77
N SER A 29 66.37 5.24 -14.34
CA SER A 29 66.37 4.43 -13.11
C SER A 29 65.91 5.00 -11.75
N ASP A 30 64.73 4.50 -11.34
CA ASP A 30 64.26 4.00 -10.04
C ASP A 30 64.73 4.66 -8.72
N THR A 31 63.76 5.13 -7.92
CA THR A 31 63.96 5.42 -6.49
C THR A 31 62.71 5.11 -5.64
N ILE A 32 62.90 4.11 -4.79
CA ILE A 32 62.49 3.90 -3.39
C ILE A 32 61.66 5.01 -2.69
N CYS A 33 60.66 4.61 -1.90
CA CYS A 33 60.18 5.35 -0.72
C CYS A 33 59.91 4.39 0.46
N PRO A 34 60.39 4.71 1.68
CA PRO A 34 59.72 4.31 2.90
C PRO A 34 59.45 5.51 3.82
N VAL A 35 58.48 5.34 4.72
CA VAL A 35 58.47 5.70 6.15
C VAL A 35 57.06 6.08 6.62
N VAL A 36 56.71 5.42 7.72
CA VAL A 36 55.51 5.46 8.56
C VAL A 36 55.73 6.46 9.71
N SER A 37 54.69 7.19 10.15
CA SER A 37 54.23 7.18 11.55
C SER A 37 53.09 8.18 11.86
N ASP A 38 51.98 7.59 12.34
CA ASP A 38 51.13 7.94 13.49
C ASP A 38 50.51 9.34 13.66
N ILE A 39 49.18 9.40 13.85
CA ILE A 39 48.52 9.50 15.17
C ILE A 39 46.98 9.67 15.00
N ALA A 40 46.27 9.02 15.94
CA ALA A 40 44.91 9.30 16.44
C ALA A 40 43.69 8.70 15.70
N ASN A 41 43.24 7.57 16.26
CA ASN A 41 41.89 7.35 16.77
C ASN A 41 40.76 8.07 16.02
N ASN A 42 40.02 7.31 15.21
CA ASN A 42 38.57 7.49 15.23
C ASN A 42 37.88 6.14 15.32
N ILE A 43 37.14 6.04 16.41
CA ILE A 43 36.32 4.95 16.91
C ILE A 43 35.48 4.38 15.77
N THR A 44 35.62 3.08 15.51
CA THR A 44 34.69 2.32 14.70
C THR A 44 33.34 2.35 15.42
N THR A 45 32.49 3.30 15.06
CA THR A 45 31.05 3.19 15.30
C THR A 45 30.58 1.98 14.53
N VAL A 46 30.47 0.84 15.23
CA VAL A 46 29.61 -0.25 14.81
C VAL A 46 28.21 0.35 14.80
N THR A 47 27.77 0.78 13.63
CA THR A 47 26.38 1.14 13.39
C THR A 47 25.55 -0.11 13.71
N GLU A 48 24.83 -0.07 14.83
CA GLU A 48 23.77 -1.03 15.10
C GLU A 48 22.87 -1.11 13.86
N PRO A 49 22.44 -2.30 13.43
CA PRO A 49 21.53 -2.40 12.31
C PRO A 49 20.22 -1.70 12.71
N ALA A 50 19.81 -0.72 11.93
CA ALA A 50 18.46 -0.18 12.01
C ALA A 50 17.49 -1.33 11.71
N PHE A 51 16.83 -1.87 12.73
CA PHE A 51 15.83 -2.91 12.56
C PHE A 51 14.71 -2.37 11.67
N SER A 52 14.41 -3.08 10.58
CA SER A 52 13.30 -2.74 9.70
C SER A 52 12.00 -3.36 10.23
N THR A 53 10.86 -2.71 9.98
CA THR A 53 9.55 -3.35 10.21
C THR A 53 9.36 -4.44 9.15
N LEU A 54 8.89 -5.62 9.57
CA LEU A 54 8.59 -6.71 8.66
C LEU A 54 7.34 -6.35 7.84
N THR A 55 7.33 -6.64 6.55
CA THR A 55 6.17 -6.37 5.67
C THR A 55 5.61 -7.67 5.09
N MET A 56 4.34 -7.68 4.70
CA MET A 56 3.70 -8.87 4.12
C MET A 56 4.42 -9.35 2.86
N ALA A 57 4.85 -8.42 1.99
CA ALA A 57 5.66 -8.75 0.81
C ALA A 57 6.95 -9.50 1.18
N LYS A 58 7.60 -9.10 2.28
CA LYS A 58 8.81 -9.77 2.75
C LYS A 58 8.52 -11.12 3.39
N VAL A 59 7.40 -11.28 4.08
CA VAL A 59 6.95 -12.58 4.60
C VAL A 59 6.76 -13.58 3.46
N LYS A 60 6.10 -13.18 2.37
CA LYS A 60 5.95 -14.01 1.16
C LYS A 60 7.29 -14.40 0.56
N GLU A 61 8.23 -13.45 0.45
CA GLU A 61 9.58 -13.73 -0.05
C GLU A 61 10.33 -14.74 0.84
N LEU A 62 10.23 -14.61 2.17
CA LEU A 62 10.86 -15.51 3.13
C LEU A 62 10.24 -16.91 3.09
N ALA A 63 8.92 -17.01 2.95
CA ALA A 63 8.17 -18.26 2.89
C ALA A 63 8.63 -19.20 1.76
N ILE A 64 9.20 -18.68 0.67
CA ILE A 64 9.78 -19.47 -0.43
C ILE A 64 10.85 -20.45 0.09
N LYS A 65 11.55 -20.12 1.19
CA LYS A 65 12.54 -21.02 1.80
C LYS A 65 11.91 -22.26 2.46
N GLY A 66 10.60 -22.25 2.73
CA GLY A 66 9.89 -23.34 3.37
C GLY A 66 10.55 -23.76 4.69
N ASN A 67 10.76 -25.07 4.86
CA ASN A 67 11.39 -25.65 6.05
C ASN A 67 12.85 -25.23 6.27
N ALA A 68 13.50 -24.53 5.33
CA ALA A 68 14.84 -23.97 5.53
C ALA A 68 14.85 -22.63 6.29
N LEU A 69 13.67 -22.08 6.65
CA LEU A 69 13.57 -20.88 7.46
C LEU A 69 14.16 -21.07 8.86
N SER A 70 14.95 -20.09 9.29
CA SER A 70 15.68 -20.10 10.56
C SER A 70 15.49 -18.79 11.33
N TRP A 71 15.84 -18.79 12.62
CA TRP A 71 15.85 -17.56 13.43
C TRP A 71 16.67 -16.42 12.83
N SER A 72 17.74 -16.74 12.10
CA SER A 72 18.64 -15.74 11.52
C SER A 72 18.00 -14.95 10.38
N ASP A 73 17.04 -15.54 9.67
CA ASP A 73 16.30 -14.85 8.61
C ASP A 73 15.48 -13.68 9.14
N PHE A 74 15.13 -13.72 10.42
CA PHE A 74 14.28 -12.71 11.06
C PHE A 74 15.04 -11.73 11.97
N LYS A 75 16.34 -11.95 12.21
CA LYS A 75 17.19 -11.05 13.02
C LYS A 75 17.21 -9.58 12.56
N PRO A 76 17.12 -9.25 11.25
CA PRO A 76 17.10 -7.86 10.81
C PRO A 76 15.80 -7.09 11.12
N TYR A 77 14.75 -7.78 11.59
CA TYR A 77 13.43 -7.17 11.82
C TYR A 77 13.15 -6.95 13.30
N LYS A 78 12.37 -5.89 13.57
CA LYS A 78 11.95 -5.58 14.94
C LYS A 78 10.94 -6.62 15.45
N SER A 79 11.19 -7.18 16.63
CA SER A 79 10.30 -8.12 17.31
C SER A 79 10.11 -7.80 18.78
N ARG A 80 9.11 -8.44 19.38
CA ARG A 80 8.88 -8.48 20.84
C ARG A 80 8.96 -9.94 21.29
N ASP A 81 9.79 -10.22 22.29
CA ASP A 81 9.73 -11.51 22.99
C ASP A 81 8.48 -11.52 23.89
N ILE A 82 7.63 -12.50 23.67
CA ILE A 82 6.38 -12.72 24.41
C ILE A 82 6.34 -14.11 25.05
N GLY A 83 7.46 -14.83 25.02
CA GLY A 83 7.56 -16.20 25.49
C GLY A 83 7.53 -16.33 27.02
N SER A 84 7.02 -17.47 27.50
CA SER A 84 7.21 -17.94 28.87
C SER A 84 7.71 -19.39 28.82
N GLY A 85 9.01 -19.59 29.05
CA GLY A 85 9.67 -20.90 28.94
C GLY A 85 10.15 -21.25 27.52
N LEU A 86 9.29 -21.11 26.51
CA LEU A 86 9.70 -21.16 25.09
C LEU A 86 10.08 -19.78 24.59
N HIS A 87 11.01 -19.71 23.63
CA HIS A 87 11.36 -18.45 22.99
C HIS A 87 10.31 -18.16 21.90
N ILE A 88 9.55 -17.09 22.07
CA ILE A 88 8.45 -16.74 21.16
C ILE A 88 8.60 -15.27 20.78
N PHE A 89 8.91 -15.02 19.52
CA PHE A 89 9.01 -13.68 18.97
C PHE A 89 7.76 -13.33 18.17
N ARG A 90 7.21 -12.16 18.47
CA ARG A 90 6.15 -11.52 17.70
C ARG A 90 6.70 -10.38 16.86
N TYR A 91 6.43 -10.42 15.56
CA TYR A 91 6.81 -9.40 14.59
C TYR A 91 5.52 -8.74 14.06
N GLU A 92 5.39 -7.43 14.23
CA GLU A 92 4.29 -6.68 13.63
C GLU A 92 4.49 -6.64 12.11
N ILE A 93 3.41 -6.84 11.34
CA ILE A 93 3.41 -6.68 9.90
C ILE A 93 2.58 -5.45 9.52
N ASP A 94 1.31 -5.43 9.89
CA ASP A 94 0.35 -4.33 9.69
C ASP A 94 -0.74 -4.36 10.77
N ALA A 95 -1.91 -3.75 10.51
CA ALA A 95 -3.02 -3.69 11.45
C ALA A 95 -3.75 -5.04 11.61
N ASP A 96 -3.70 -5.90 10.59
CA ASP A 96 -4.54 -7.09 10.47
C ASP A 96 -3.74 -8.37 10.74
N TYR A 97 -2.41 -8.33 10.61
CA TYR A 97 -1.57 -9.51 10.75
C TYR A 97 -0.28 -9.28 11.53
N TYR A 98 0.19 -10.35 12.17
CA TYR A 98 1.52 -10.42 12.76
C TYR A 98 2.13 -11.82 12.58
N LEU A 99 3.46 -11.90 12.65
CA LEU A 99 4.19 -13.17 12.59
C LEU A 99 4.58 -13.64 14.00
N LEU A 100 4.34 -14.91 14.31
CA LEU A 100 4.85 -15.59 15.51
C LEU A 100 5.86 -16.66 15.16
N ILE A 101 7.05 -16.55 15.75
CA ILE A 101 8.10 -17.56 15.61
C ILE A 101 8.39 -18.11 17.00
N GLY A 102 8.19 -19.41 17.16
CA GLY A 102 8.34 -20.06 18.46
C GLY A 102 9.20 -21.31 18.40
N GLY A 103 10.01 -21.52 19.43
CA GLY A 103 10.85 -22.70 19.55
C GLY A 103 11.97 -22.55 20.56
N ILE A 104 13.01 -23.35 20.36
CA ILE A 104 14.23 -23.35 21.17
C ILE A 104 15.31 -22.57 20.40
N PRO A 105 16.01 -21.59 21.01
CA PRO A 105 16.97 -20.73 20.30
C PRO A 105 18.09 -21.47 19.56
N ASP A 106 18.54 -22.60 20.12
CA ASP A 106 19.62 -23.42 19.56
C ASP A 106 19.12 -24.53 18.64
N SER A 107 17.88 -24.44 18.17
CA SER A 107 17.25 -25.41 17.27
C SER A 107 16.44 -24.69 16.19
N GLU A 108 15.95 -25.43 15.20
CA GLU A 108 15.02 -24.88 14.22
C GLU A 108 13.75 -24.36 14.91
N PRO A 109 13.15 -23.27 14.41
CA PRO A 109 11.83 -22.84 14.87
C PRO A 109 10.85 -24.00 14.82
N ILE A 110 10.13 -24.23 15.91
CA ILE A 110 9.08 -25.25 15.97
C ILE A 110 7.95 -24.83 15.03
N TYR A 111 7.63 -23.54 14.98
CA TYR A 111 6.65 -22.96 14.07
C TYR A 111 7.06 -21.56 13.59
N VAL A 112 6.58 -21.20 12.40
CA VAL A 112 6.66 -19.84 11.85
C VAL A 112 5.27 -19.47 11.35
N ARG A 113 4.47 -18.86 12.23
CA ARG A 113 3.04 -18.66 12.01
C ARG A 113 2.73 -17.24 11.56
N LEU A 114 1.97 -17.12 10.48
CA LEU A 114 1.24 -15.90 10.17
C LEU A 114 -0.11 -15.97 10.86
N VAL A 115 -0.42 -14.97 11.69
CA VAL A 115 -1.57 -14.97 12.59
C VAL A 115 -2.42 -13.73 12.35
N SER A 116 -3.74 -13.90 12.36
CA SER A 116 -4.68 -12.79 12.35
C SER A 116 -4.61 -11.98 13.65
N ALA A 117 -4.64 -10.66 13.54
CA ALA A 117 -4.73 -9.76 14.69
C ALA A 117 -6.10 -9.81 15.37
N SER A 118 -7.16 -10.19 14.62
CA SER A 118 -8.52 -10.28 15.15
C SER A 118 -8.81 -11.62 15.84
N ASP A 119 -8.14 -12.70 15.42
CA ASP A 119 -8.28 -14.04 16.01
C ASP A 119 -6.91 -14.73 16.11
N GLN A 120 -6.45 -14.97 17.32
CA GLN A 120 -5.13 -15.57 17.58
C GLN A 120 -5.08 -17.07 17.26
N ASP A 121 -6.24 -17.73 17.16
CA ASP A 121 -6.35 -19.13 16.79
C ASP A 121 -6.43 -19.31 15.26
N ASP A 122 -6.63 -18.22 14.51
CA ASP A 122 -6.60 -18.21 13.05
C ASP A 122 -5.19 -17.92 12.53
N TYR A 123 -4.49 -18.98 12.14
CA TYR A 123 -3.13 -18.91 11.65
C TYR A 123 -2.79 -20.01 10.64
N ILE A 124 -1.67 -19.82 9.95
CA ILE A 124 -1.01 -20.83 9.13
C ILE A 124 0.49 -20.87 9.44
N ASP A 125 1.16 -22.01 9.23
CA ASP A 125 2.61 -22.09 9.18
C ASP A 125 3.13 -21.79 7.77
N ILE A 126 3.81 -20.65 7.62
CA ILE A 126 4.24 -20.13 6.30
C ILE A 126 5.27 -21.02 5.60
N ARG A 127 5.84 -22.02 6.30
CA ARG A 127 6.83 -22.93 5.71
C ARG A 127 6.19 -23.99 4.83
N THR A 128 4.92 -24.30 5.07
CA THR A 128 4.23 -25.45 4.48
C THR A 128 2.87 -25.09 3.89
N GLU A 129 2.27 -23.98 4.32
CA GLU A 129 0.92 -23.58 3.94
C GLU A 129 0.91 -22.35 3.02
N ASP A 130 -0.21 -22.15 2.33
CA ASP A 130 -0.37 -21.11 1.31
C ASP A 130 -0.81 -19.78 1.96
N ILE A 131 0.07 -18.78 1.89
CA ILE A 131 -0.19 -17.43 2.42
C ILE A 131 -1.31 -16.74 1.66
N ASP A 132 -1.33 -16.85 0.33
CA ASP A 132 -2.33 -16.16 -0.49
C ASP A 132 -3.72 -16.74 -0.20
N ALA A 133 -3.83 -18.07 -0.10
CA ALA A 133 -5.06 -18.72 0.32
C ALA A 133 -5.51 -18.30 1.72
N PHE A 134 -4.60 -18.13 2.68
CA PHE A 134 -4.91 -17.68 4.03
C PHE A 134 -5.37 -16.22 4.08
N LEU A 135 -4.68 -15.32 3.39
CA LEU A 135 -5.08 -13.91 3.31
C LEU A 135 -6.43 -13.77 2.60
N ASN A 136 -6.68 -14.62 1.60
CA ASN A 136 -7.98 -14.71 0.96
C ASN A 136 -9.01 -15.42 1.83
N ARG A 137 -8.62 -16.22 2.84
CA ARG A 137 -9.54 -16.85 3.80
C ARG A 137 -10.11 -15.86 4.82
N ALA A 138 -9.36 -14.83 5.19
CA ALA A 138 -9.94 -13.70 5.92
C ALA A 138 -10.97 -12.93 5.06
N ALA A 139 -10.91 -13.09 3.73
CA ALA A 139 -11.96 -12.73 2.78
C ALA A 139 -12.93 -13.91 2.47
N THR A 140 -12.87 -15.04 3.19
CA THR A 140 -13.84 -16.16 3.17
C THR A 140 -14.19 -16.73 4.56
N SER A 141 -14.40 -15.89 5.59
CA SER A 141 -15.24 -16.31 6.72
C SER A 141 -16.66 -16.59 6.19
N ASP A 142 -17.36 -17.62 6.67
CA ASP A 142 -18.74 -18.01 6.30
C ASP A 142 -19.82 -16.90 6.53
N ASP A 143 -19.38 -15.67 6.78
CA ASP A 143 -20.15 -14.44 6.90
C ASP A 143 -20.07 -13.51 5.67
N ILE A 144 -19.17 -13.77 4.71
CA ILE A 144 -18.83 -12.76 3.68
C ILE A 144 -19.86 -12.65 2.56
N PHE A 145 -20.77 -13.61 2.46
CA PHE A 145 -21.92 -13.51 1.57
C PHE A 145 -23.15 -12.91 2.26
N LYS A 146 -23.13 -12.62 3.57
CA LYS A 146 -24.35 -12.14 4.24
C LYS A 146 -24.72 -10.72 3.84
N ASP A 147 -23.71 -9.92 3.52
CA ASP A 147 -23.86 -8.58 2.98
C ASP A 147 -23.37 -8.52 1.53
N ALA A 148 -23.93 -7.60 0.76
CA ALA A 148 -23.43 -7.35 -0.59
C ALA A 148 -21.97 -6.86 -0.52
N PRO A 149 -21.12 -7.19 -1.51
CA PRO A 149 -19.70 -6.86 -1.47
C PRO A 149 -19.46 -5.36 -1.25
N ALA A 150 -18.46 -4.98 -0.46
CA ALA A 150 -18.06 -3.58 -0.31
C ALA A 150 -17.15 -3.17 -1.47
N LEU A 151 -17.16 -1.88 -1.83
CA LEU A 151 -16.25 -1.31 -2.83
C LEU A 151 -15.35 -0.26 -2.18
N THR A 152 -14.04 -0.49 -2.26
CA THR A 152 -13.02 0.51 -1.94
C THR A 152 -12.48 1.10 -3.23
N VAL A 153 -12.45 2.43 -3.32
CA VAL A 153 -11.87 3.17 -4.44
C VAL A 153 -10.59 3.82 -3.98
N SER A 154 -9.50 3.56 -4.69
CA SER A 154 -8.18 4.08 -4.31
C SER A 154 -7.42 4.67 -5.49
N THR A 155 -6.71 5.76 -5.21
CA THR A 155 -5.65 6.31 -6.05
C THR A 155 -4.31 6.07 -5.35
N TRP A 156 -3.22 6.58 -5.93
CA TRP A 156 -1.89 6.50 -5.31
C TRP A 156 -1.79 7.21 -3.94
N ASN A 157 -2.66 8.19 -3.66
CA ASN A 157 -2.58 9.04 -2.46
C ASN A 157 -3.85 9.06 -1.60
N SER A 158 -4.94 8.45 -2.04
CA SER A 158 -6.22 8.50 -1.35
C SER A 158 -6.96 7.18 -1.51
N SER A 159 -7.77 6.83 -0.51
CA SER A 159 -8.60 5.64 -0.51
C SER A 159 -9.86 5.91 0.28
N ILE A 160 -11.00 5.49 -0.25
CA ILE A 160 -12.31 5.62 0.38
C ILE A 160 -13.10 4.33 0.18
N GLU A 161 -14.02 4.06 1.10
CA GLU A 161 -15.12 3.12 0.83
C GLU A 161 -16.25 3.87 0.13
N ALA A 162 -16.71 3.36 -1.01
CA ALA A 162 -17.78 3.96 -1.78
C ALA A 162 -19.13 3.75 -1.09
N MET A 163 -20.05 4.70 -1.26
CA MET A 163 -21.38 4.60 -0.67
C MET A 163 -22.21 3.58 -1.45
N MET A 164 -22.63 2.52 -0.76
CA MET A 164 -23.53 1.52 -1.32
C MET A 164 -24.89 2.14 -1.63
N GLY A 165 -25.34 1.93 -2.87
CA GLY A 165 -26.62 2.35 -3.40
C GLY A 165 -27.60 1.18 -3.50
N THR A 166 -28.46 1.22 -4.51
CA THR A 166 -29.47 0.19 -4.72
C THR A 166 -28.81 -1.17 -4.90
N THR A 167 -29.28 -2.15 -4.14
CA THR A 167 -28.65 -3.46 -4.03
C THR A 167 -29.72 -4.54 -3.98
N SER A 168 -29.47 -5.62 -4.71
CA SER A 168 -30.22 -6.87 -4.61
C SER A 168 -29.20 -7.99 -4.52
N TRP A 169 -29.12 -8.65 -3.38
CA TRP A 169 -28.08 -9.62 -3.09
C TRP A 169 -28.67 -10.85 -2.45
N SER A 170 -28.26 -12.03 -2.91
CA SER A 170 -28.73 -13.31 -2.41
C SER A 170 -27.58 -14.29 -2.25
N PHE A 171 -27.68 -15.16 -1.26
CA PHE A 171 -26.67 -16.15 -0.94
C PHE A 171 -27.28 -17.43 -0.37
N GLU A 172 -26.59 -18.54 -0.57
CA GLU A 172 -26.91 -19.85 0.00
C GLU A 172 -26.35 -19.95 1.43
N LYS A 173 -27.20 -20.40 2.36
CA LYS A 173 -26.82 -20.70 3.75
C LYS A 173 -26.32 -22.14 3.86
N ASP A 174 -25.69 -22.46 4.99
CA ASP A 174 -25.17 -23.81 5.27
C ASP A 174 -26.23 -24.93 5.23
N ASP A 175 -27.52 -24.58 5.42
CA ASP A 175 -28.63 -25.53 5.34
C ASP A 175 -29.17 -25.74 3.91
N GLY A 176 -28.54 -25.13 2.90
CA GLY A 176 -28.95 -25.16 1.49
C GLY A 176 -30.14 -24.26 1.16
N SER A 177 -30.65 -23.48 2.14
CA SER A 177 -31.67 -22.46 1.88
C SER A 177 -31.02 -21.15 1.43
N TRP A 178 -31.77 -20.35 0.66
CA TRP A 178 -31.31 -19.03 0.21
C TRP A 178 -31.78 -17.93 1.16
N SER A 179 -30.92 -16.93 1.37
CA SER A 179 -31.28 -15.63 1.93
C SER A 179 -31.06 -14.55 0.88
N GLY A 180 -31.71 -13.41 1.06
CA GLY A 180 -31.39 -12.22 0.28
C GLY A 180 -31.77 -10.93 0.97
N VAL A 181 -31.22 -9.85 0.46
CA VAL A 181 -31.45 -8.47 0.87
C VAL A 181 -31.71 -7.62 -0.37
N ASP A 182 -32.77 -6.83 -0.32
CA ASP A 182 -33.09 -5.82 -1.32
C ASP A 182 -33.11 -4.46 -0.63
N ILE A 183 -32.31 -3.52 -1.13
CA ILE A 183 -32.18 -2.16 -0.62
C ILE A 183 -32.42 -1.21 -1.78
N ASP A 184 -33.44 -0.37 -1.65
CA ASP A 184 -33.69 0.75 -2.55
C ASP A 184 -33.03 2.02 -1.99
N CYS A 185 -32.09 2.60 -2.73
CA CYS A 185 -31.39 3.83 -2.34
C CYS A 185 -31.76 5.00 -3.27
N LEU A 186 -31.42 6.21 -2.81
CA LEU A 186 -31.52 7.42 -3.63
C LEU A 186 -30.52 7.40 -4.78
N HIS A 187 -30.89 8.06 -5.87
CA HIS A 187 -30.01 8.27 -7.01
C HIS A 187 -28.74 9.05 -6.59
N PRO A 188 -27.54 8.78 -7.16
CA PRO A 188 -26.29 9.47 -6.78
C PRO A 188 -26.37 11.00 -6.84
N LEU A 189 -27.13 11.54 -7.81
CA LEU A 189 -27.41 12.97 -7.96
C LEU A 189 -28.53 13.52 -7.08
N ASP A 190 -29.21 12.73 -6.25
CA ASP A 190 -30.24 13.27 -5.36
C ASP A 190 -29.64 14.33 -4.42
N SER A 191 -30.35 15.41 -4.14
CA SER A 191 -29.80 16.49 -3.31
C SER A 191 -29.43 16.01 -1.91
N ASN A 192 -30.07 14.96 -1.39
CA ASN A 192 -29.80 14.44 -0.05
C ASN A 192 -28.53 13.60 0.03
N THR A 193 -27.94 13.16 -1.10
CA THR A 193 -26.69 12.37 -1.08
C THR A 193 -25.45 13.23 -0.88
N LYS A 194 -25.52 14.54 -1.17
CA LYS A 194 -24.35 15.42 -1.23
C LYS A 194 -23.56 15.50 0.07
N GLU A 195 -24.26 15.54 1.20
CA GLU A 195 -23.62 15.66 2.52
C GLU A 195 -22.93 14.36 2.96
N TYR A 196 -23.38 13.21 2.45
CA TYR A 196 -22.91 11.89 2.87
C TYR A 196 -22.02 11.20 1.85
N MET A 197 -21.94 11.71 0.61
CA MET A 197 -21.14 11.11 -0.45
C MET A 197 -19.65 11.07 -0.06
N PRO A 198 -19.02 9.88 -0.05
CA PRO A 198 -17.60 9.73 0.21
C PRO A 198 -16.77 10.53 -0.80
N ILE A 199 -15.81 11.31 -0.28
CA ILE A 199 -15.00 12.22 -1.09
C ILE A 199 -13.61 11.62 -1.29
N LEU A 200 -13.30 11.26 -2.53
CA LEU A 200 -11.97 10.87 -2.97
C LEU A 200 -11.19 12.13 -3.38
N GLN A 201 -10.19 12.49 -2.57
CA GLN A 201 -9.31 13.61 -2.88
C GLN A 201 -8.21 13.18 -3.85
N VAL A 202 -8.16 13.86 -5.00
CA VAL A 202 -7.30 13.45 -6.11
C VAL A 202 -6.15 14.45 -6.28
N ALA A 203 -4.91 13.97 -6.17
CA ALA A 203 -3.71 14.80 -6.42
C ALA A 203 -3.01 14.33 -7.70
N PRO A 204 -2.61 15.25 -8.59
CA PRO A 204 -1.81 14.89 -9.75
C PRO A 204 -0.47 14.28 -9.30
N THR A 205 -0.01 13.26 -10.03
CA THR A 205 1.33 12.72 -9.79
C THR A 205 2.38 13.65 -10.40
N SER A 206 3.43 13.97 -9.65
CA SER A 206 4.49 14.90 -10.10
C SER A 206 5.32 14.39 -11.30
N ASN A 207 5.09 13.16 -11.77
CA ASN A 207 5.99 12.44 -12.67
C ASN A 207 5.35 11.99 -14.00
N SER A 208 4.05 12.19 -14.24
CA SER A 208 3.42 11.79 -15.50
C SER A 208 3.28 12.98 -16.46
N ALA A 209 3.67 12.78 -17.72
CA ALA A 209 3.33 13.70 -18.83
C ALA A 209 1.86 13.57 -19.27
N GLU A 210 1.09 12.74 -18.56
CA GLU A 210 -0.30 12.38 -18.79
C GLU A 210 -1.06 12.79 -17.53
N ASN A 211 -1.98 13.75 -17.66
CA ASN A 211 -2.70 14.33 -16.52
C ASN A 211 -3.83 13.41 -16.00
N SER A 212 -4.07 12.26 -16.63
CA SER A 212 -5.12 11.34 -16.21
C SER A 212 -4.75 10.65 -14.90
N ILE A 213 -5.66 10.68 -13.94
CA ILE A 213 -5.46 10.02 -12.64
C ILE A 213 -6.31 8.77 -12.60
N ASP A 214 -5.65 7.63 -12.45
CA ASP A 214 -6.32 6.34 -12.39
C ASP A 214 -6.76 6.00 -10.96
N ALA A 215 -7.96 5.44 -10.84
CA ALA A 215 -8.50 4.88 -9.62
C ALA A 215 -8.75 3.38 -9.77
N VAL A 216 -8.33 2.62 -8.76
CA VAL A 216 -8.54 1.18 -8.65
C VAL A 216 -9.81 0.91 -7.87
N LEU A 217 -10.66 0.04 -8.41
CA LEU A 217 -11.92 -0.44 -7.85
C LEU A 217 -11.68 -1.80 -7.18
N GLN A 218 -11.58 -1.82 -5.86
CA GLN A 218 -11.32 -3.04 -5.10
C GLN A 218 -12.61 -3.50 -4.41
N PHE A 219 -13.16 -4.61 -4.87
CA PHE A 219 -14.32 -5.25 -4.24
C PHE A 219 -13.86 -6.30 -3.22
N SER A 220 -14.63 -6.47 -2.13
CA SER A 220 -14.39 -7.59 -1.19
C SER A 220 -14.62 -8.96 -1.85
N ILE A 221 -15.54 -9.02 -2.82
CA ILE A 221 -15.72 -10.14 -3.75
C ILE A 221 -15.76 -9.57 -5.17
N ALA A 222 -14.85 -10.01 -6.04
CA ALA A 222 -14.78 -9.52 -7.42
C ALA A 222 -16.08 -9.82 -8.20
N PRO A 223 -16.72 -8.82 -8.82
CA PRO A 223 -17.88 -9.02 -9.70
C PRO A 223 -17.51 -9.63 -11.05
N ASP A 224 -18.51 -10.24 -11.68
CA ASP A 224 -18.44 -10.77 -13.03
C ASP A 224 -18.52 -9.66 -14.09
N THR A 225 -19.24 -8.59 -13.78
CA THR A 225 -19.41 -7.44 -14.67
C THR A 225 -19.43 -6.13 -13.89
N ILE A 226 -18.75 -5.12 -14.44
CA ILE A 226 -18.77 -3.74 -13.95
C ILE A 226 -19.13 -2.80 -15.08
N THR A 227 -20.01 -1.85 -14.79
CA THR A 227 -20.22 -0.65 -15.61
C THR A 227 -20.06 0.59 -14.75
N VAL A 228 -19.41 1.63 -15.28
CA VAL A 228 -19.19 2.87 -14.54
C VAL A 228 -19.73 4.04 -15.34
N TRP A 229 -20.43 4.93 -14.65
CA TRP A 229 -20.97 6.18 -15.16
C TRP A 229 -20.45 7.34 -14.33
N CYS A 230 -20.37 8.52 -14.91
CA CYS A 230 -20.08 9.73 -14.16
C CYS A 230 -20.92 10.92 -14.60
N TRP A 231 -21.02 11.89 -13.69
CA TRP A 231 -21.64 13.20 -13.91
C TRP A 231 -20.75 14.28 -13.31
N SER A 232 -20.69 15.43 -13.96
CA SER A 232 -20.14 16.63 -13.32
C SER A 232 -20.97 16.99 -12.09
N ASP A 233 -20.30 17.43 -11.03
CA ASP A 233 -20.91 17.85 -9.77
C ASP A 233 -21.90 19.03 -9.90
N ILE A 234 -21.84 19.78 -11.01
CA ILE A 234 -22.81 20.83 -11.35
C ILE A 234 -24.25 20.29 -11.47
N TYR A 235 -24.40 18.99 -11.73
CA TYR A 235 -25.70 18.33 -11.87
C TYR A 235 -26.25 17.76 -10.56
N TRP A 236 -25.57 17.99 -9.42
CA TRP A 236 -26.13 17.59 -8.13
C TRP A 236 -27.52 18.21 -7.90
N GLY A 237 -28.48 17.37 -7.54
CA GLY A 237 -29.90 17.70 -7.42
C GLY A 237 -30.73 17.47 -8.68
N ASN A 238 -30.11 17.11 -9.81
CA ASN A 238 -30.80 16.78 -11.05
C ASN A 238 -30.66 15.29 -11.40
N THR A 239 -31.55 14.46 -10.88
CA THR A 239 -31.55 13.00 -11.11
C THR A 239 -31.88 12.58 -12.55
N SER A 240 -32.24 13.53 -13.42
CA SER A 240 -32.50 13.27 -14.85
C SER A 240 -31.36 13.73 -15.75
N ALA A 241 -30.21 14.16 -15.20
CA ALA A 241 -29.06 14.54 -15.99
C ALA A 241 -28.49 13.34 -16.77
N GLU A 242 -28.12 13.57 -18.03
CA GLU A 242 -27.42 12.55 -18.83
C GLU A 242 -26.10 12.18 -18.16
N ASN A 243 -25.80 10.88 -18.18
CA ASN A 243 -24.56 10.32 -17.67
C ASN A 243 -23.52 10.15 -18.78
N GLU A 244 -22.25 10.09 -18.39
CA GLU A 244 -21.14 9.75 -19.28
C GLU A 244 -20.60 8.36 -18.91
N PRO A 245 -20.42 7.44 -19.88
CA PRO A 245 -19.79 6.15 -19.60
C PRO A 245 -18.29 6.32 -19.32
N VAL A 246 -17.79 5.61 -18.32
CA VAL A 246 -16.37 5.56 -17.97
C VAL A 246 -15.81 4.18 -18.32
N PRO A 247 -14.82 4.07 -19.22
CA PRO A 247 -14.22 2.79 -19.56
C PRO A 247 -13.51 2.17 -18.35
N VAL A 248 -13.79 0.88 -18.11
CA VAL A 248 -13.12 0.07 -17.09
C VAL A 248 -12.07 -0.80 -17.76
N ARG A 249 -10.86 -0.82 -17.21
CA ARG A 249 -9.75 -1.70 -17.64
C ARG A 249 -9.17 -2.37 -16.41
N ASP A 250 -9.36 -3.68 -16.28
CA ASP A 250 -8.84 -4.47 -15.15
C ASP A 250 -9.13 -3.80 -13.80
N PHE A 251 -10.42 -3.53 -13.54
CA PHE A 251 -10.89 -2.84 -12.32
C PHE A 251 -10.29 -1.44 -12.09
N THR A 252 -9.76 -0.81 -13.15
CA THR A 252 -9.22 0.55 -13.10
C THR A 252 -10.03 1.48 -13.99
N ILE A 253 -10.28 2.69 -13.52
CA ILE A 253 -10.93 3.77 -14.27
C ILE A 253 -10.07 5.02 -14.28
N ALA A 254 -10.14 5.79 -15.36
CA ALA A 254 -9.54 7.13 -15.42
C ALA A 254 -10.54 8.16 -14.86
N LEU A 255 -10.12 8.91 -13.86
CA LEU A 255 -10.89 10.01 -13.29
C LEU A 255 -10.79 11.26 -14.18
N LYS A 256 -11.87 12.04 -14.18
CA LYS A 256 -11.95 13.39 -14.75
C LYS A 256 -11.21 14.40 -13.88
N ASP A 257 -10.72 15.46 -14.50
CA ASP A 257 -9.86 16.47 -13.86
C ASP A 257 -10.60 17.42 -12.90
N ASP A 258 -11.93 17.55 -13.00
CA ASP A 258 -12.75 18.41 -12.14
C ASP A 258 -13.57 17.59 -11.13
N GLY A 259 -14.49 18.25 -10.40
CA GLY A 259 -15.45 17.59 -9.51
C GLY A 259 -16.45 16.71 -10.27
N TYR A 260 -16.38 15.40 -10.05
CA TYR A 260 -17.29 14.42 -10.67
C TYR A 260 -17.80 13.40 -9.68
N ILE A 261 -19.07 13.05 -9.85
CA ILE A 261 -19.77 11.99 -9.13
C ILE A 261 -19.70 10.76 -10.01
N TYR A 262 -19.31 9.62 -9.44
CA TYR A 262 -19.21 8.36 -10.13
C TYR A 262 -20.23 7.39 -9.54
N GLU A 263 -20.84 6.60 -10.41
CA GLU A 263 -21.60 5.42 -10.03
C GLU A 263 -20.96 4.18 -10.66
N VAL A 264 -20.67 3.19 -9.82
CA VAL A 264 -20.18 1.88 -10.21
C VAL A 264 -21.32 0.91 -10.01
N PHE A 265 -21.77 0.26 -11.09
CA PHE A 265 -22.73 -0.83 -11.00
C PHE A 265 -22.00 -2.14 -11.22
N ALA A 266 -22.17 -3.06 -10.28
CA ALA A 266 -21.52 -4.36 -10.26
C ALA A 266 -22.56 -5.49 -10.22
N ARG A 267 -22.23 -6.62 -10.85
CA ARG A 267 -23.08 -7.81 -10.93
C ARG A 267 -22.26 -9.07 -10.68
N TRP A 268 -22.85 -10.00 -9.92
CA TRP A 268 -22.36 -11.34 -9.61
C TRP A 268 -23.41 -12.36 -10.05
N ASP A 269 -23.07 -13.22 -11.00
CA ASP A 269 -23.96 -14.23 -11.58
C ASP A 269 -23.25 -15.52 -12.04
N SER A 270 -21.95 -15.69 -11.75
CA SER A 270 -21.20 -16.91 -12.07
C SER A 270 -21.09 -17.94 -10.94
N SER A 271 -21.39 -17.53 -9.71
CA SER A 271 -21.31 -18.37 -8.50
C SER A 271 -22.57 -19.21 -8.30
N ASP A 272 -22.41 -20.38 -7.71
CA ASP A 272 -23.53 -21.23 -7.25
C ASP A 272 -23.95 -20.94 -5.81
N LYS A 273 -23.17 -20.15 -5.07
CA LYS A 273 -23.40 -19.83 -3.65
C LYS A 273 -23.95 -18.43 -3.39
N TYR A 274 -23.88 -17.54 -4.37
CA TYR A 274 -24.33 -16.16 -4.25
C TYR A 274 -24.60 -15.55 -5.62
N GLU A 275 -25.49 -14.59 -5.65
CA GLU A 275 -25.80 -13.80 -6.84
C GLU A 275 -26.32 -12.43 -6.44
N GLY A 276 -26.19 -11.45 -7.32
CA GLY A 276 -26.80 -10.16 -7.10
C GLY A 276 -26.21 -9.02 -7.91
N THR A 277 -26.67 -7.83 -7.56
CA THR A 277 -26.25 -6.56 -8.14
C THR A 277 -26.16 -5.50 -7.07
N ALA A 278 -25.21 -4.59 -7.20
CA ALA A 278 -25.09 -3.44 -6.32
C ALA A 278 -24.60 -2.22 -7.11
N SER A 279 -25.20 -1.07 -6.84
CA SER A 279 -24.66 0.24 -7.21
C SER A 279 -23.78 0.77 -6.06
N TYR A 280 -22.73 1.50 -6.41
CA TYR A 280 -21.87 2.23 -5.47
C TYR A 280 -21.63 3.62 -6.02
N SER A 281 -21.48 4.60 -5.14
CA SER A 281 -21.24 5.98 -5.56
C SER A 281 -20.15 6.66 -4.73
N PHE A 282 -19.41 7.54 -5.38
CA PHE A 282 -18.40 8.39 -4.74
C PHE A 282 -18.22 9.70 -5.49
N TYR A 283 -17.68 10.71 -4.81
CA TYR A 283 -17.35 12.00 -5.38
C TYR A 283 -15.84 12.17 -5.46
N ALA A 284 -15.29 12.32 -6.66
CA ALA A 284 -13.88 12.63 -6.85
C ALA A 284 -13.70 14.13 -7.07
N VAL A 285 -12.76 14.72 -6.34
CA VAL A 285 -12.45 16.15 -6.44
C VAL A 285 -10.95 16.37 -6.32
N PRO A 286 -10.35 17.29 -7.10
CA PRO A 286 -8.98 17.70 -6.92
C PRO A 286 -8.70 18.23 -5.51
N VAL A 287 -7.49 18.01 -5.00
CA VAL A 287 -6.99 18.78 -3.86
C VAL A 287 -6.73 20.23 -4.27
N ASP A 288 -7.25 21.17 -3.48
CA ASP A 288 -6.99 22.62 -3.59
C ASP A 288 -5.51 22.99 -3.36
#